data_AF-A0A6G3XMV3-F1
#
_entry.id   AF-A0A6G3XMV3-F1
#
_cell.length_a   1.000
_cell.length_b   1.000
_cell.length_c   1.000
_cell.angle_alpha   90.00
_cell.angle_beta   90.00
_cell.angle_gamma   90.00
#
_symmetry.space_group_name_H-M   'P 1'
#
loop_
_entity.id
_entity.type
_entity.pdbx_description
1 polymer ?
#
loop_
_entity_poly.entity_id
_entity_poly.type
_entity_poly.pdbx_seq_one_letter_code
_entity_poly.pdbx_strand_id
1 'polypeptide(L)'
;MIDIHVPDELIASQTRYNGAAGRAFVAALPALAERCLERWGLRPDGPSMYGMCALVLPVVREADGRPAALKLQSVDEETAGEPVALRAWTVAGAGAVEL
;
A
#
# COMPACT_ATOMS: atom_id res chain seq x y z
N MET A 1 -2.18 -1.70 19.36
CA MET A 1 -2.88 -1.55 18.07
C MET A 1 -2.37 -0.26 17.48
N ILE A 2 -1.76 -0.32 16.29
CA ILE A 2 -1.21 0.88 15.65
C ILE A 2 -2.40 1.54 14.95
N ASP A 3 -2.65 2.82 15.26
CA ASP A 3 -3.72 3.56 14.59
C ASP A 3 -3.30 3.92 13.17
N ILE A 4 -3.87 3.22 12.18
CA ILE A 4 -3.62 3.45 10.76
C ILE A 4 -4.62 4.49 10.26
N HIS A 5 -4.18 5.75 10.19
CA HIS A 5 -4.97 6.83 9.61
C HIS A 5 -5.14 6.64 8.10
N VAL A 6 -6.39 6.63 7.63
CA VAL A 6 -6.74 6.65 6.21
C VAL A 6 -7.08 8.09 5.82
N PRO A 7 -6.30 8.73 4.92
CA PRO A 7 -6.53 10.12 4.53
C PRO A 7 -7.90 10.39 3.92
N ASP A 8 -8.55 11.49 4.32
CA ASP A 8 -9.89 11.89 3.85
C ASP A 8 -9.95 12.04 2.32
N GLU A 9 -8.87 12.51 1.69
CA GLU A 9 -8.82 12.67 0.23
C GLU A 9 -8.77 11.32 -0.50
N LEU A 10 -8.17 10.29 0.11
CA LEU A 10 -8.24 8.93 -0.41
C LEU A 10 -9.66 8.39 -0.28
N ILE A 11 -10.32 8.63 0.86
CA ILE A 11 -11.73 8.25 1.06
C ILE A 11 -12.62 8.93 0.02
N ALA A 12 -12.43 10.23 -0.21
CA ALA A 12 -13.18 11.01 -1.19
C ALA A 12 -12.96 10.50 -2.61
N SER A 13 -11.70 10.25 -3.01
CA SER A 13 -11.36 9.74 -4.34
C SER A 13 -11.96 8.35 -4.59
N GLN A 14 -11.78 7.43 -3.65
CA GLN A 14 -12.34 6.08 -3.75
C GLN A 14 -13.87 6.08 -3.77
N THR A 15 -14.50 6.94 -2.97
CA THR A 15 -15.96 7.10 -2.99
C THR A 15 -16.45 7.66 -4.33
N ARG A 16 -15.75 8.65 -4.89
CA ARG A 16 -16.13 9.31 -6.15
C ARG A 16 -15.99 8.40 -7.36
N TYR A 17 -14.88 7.70 -7.48
CA TYR A 17 -14.55 6.95 -8.70
C TYR A 17 -14.98 5.48 -8.63
N ASN A 18 -14.97 4.87 -7.43
CA ASN A 18 -15.22 3.44 -7.23
C ASN A 18 -16.50 3.15 -6.43
N GLY A 19 -17.26 4.18 -6.04
CA GLY A 19 -18.59 4.03 -5.44
C GLY A 19 -18.60 3.15 -4.19
N ALA A 20 -19.49 2.16 -4.16
CA ALA A 20 -19.62 1.23 -3.04
C ALA A 20 -18.37 0.36 -2.82
N ALA A 21 -17.72 -0.07 -3.91
CA ALA A 21 -16.50 -0.86 -3.84
C ALA A 21 -15.35 -0.03 -3.25
N GLY A 22 -15.21 1.23 -3.66
CA GLY A 22 -14.22 2.15 -3.09
C GLY A 22 -14.42 2.39 -1.59
N ARG A 23 -15.67 2.58 -1.14
CA ARG A 23 -16.00 2.71 0.29
C ARG A 23 -15.67 1.44 1.08
N ALA A 24 -15.97 0.26 0.53
CA ALA A 24 -15.62 -1.01 1.16
C ALA A 24 -14.10 -1.20 1.26
N PHE A 25 -13.35 -0.81 0.22
CA PHE A 25 -11.90 -0.85 0.22
C PHE A 25 -11.30 0.03 1.32
N VAL A 26 -11.68 1.31 1.40
CA VAL A 26 -11.09 2.22 2.42
C VAL A 26 -11.45 1.81 3.84
N ALA A 27 -12.63 1.24 4.07
CA ALA A 27 -13.01 0.71 5.38
C ALA A 27 -12.17 -0.51 5.81
N ALA A 28 -11.67 -1.30 4.85
CA ALA A 28 -10.85 -2.47 5.12
C ALA A 28 -9.34 -2.15 5.30
N LEU A 29 -8.90 -0.95 4.90
CA LEU A 29 -7.48 -0.57 4.86
C LEU A 29 -6.76 -0.69 6.21
N PRO A 30 -7.28 -0.21 7.34
CA PRO A 30 -6.56 -0.29 8.61
C PRO A 30 -6.22 -1.74 9.00
N ALA A 31 -7.22 -2.62 8.94
CA ALA A 31 -7.02 -4.04 9.27
C ALA A 31 -6.11 -4.75 8.25
N LEU A 32 -6.16 -4.37 6.97
CA LEU A 32 -5.24 -4.89 5.96
C LEU A 32 -3.80 -4.46 6.23
N ALA A 33 -3.59 -3.19 6.58
CA ALA A 33 -2.29 -2.65 6.93
C ALA A 33 -1.70 -3.37 8.13
N GLU A 34 -2.45 -3.52 9.23
CA GLU A 34 -1.98 -4.24 10.41
C GLU A 34 -1.51 -5.67 10.08
N ARG A 35 -2.31 -6.42 9.31
CA ARG A 35 -1.95 -7.79 8.90
C ARG A 35 -0.69 -7.83 8.04
N CYS A 36 -0.52 -6.89 7.12
CA CYS A 36 0.66 -6.81 6.27
C CYS A 36 1.91 -6.41 7.07
N LEU A 37 1.79 -5.44 7.98
CA LEU A 37 2.87 -5.00 8.85
C LEU A 37 3.38 -6.16 9.70
N GLU A 38 2.48 -6.90 10.35
CA GLU A 38 2.82 -8.08 11.15
C GLU A 38 3.44 -9.18 10.29
N ARG A 39 2.76 -9.57 9.19
CA ARG A 39 3.20 -10.67 8.33
C ARG A 39 4.60 -10.45 7.73
N TRP A 40 4.97 -9.20 7.46
CA TRP A 40 6.22 -8.86 6.80
C TRP A 40 7.29 -8.29 7.74
N GLY A 41 7.01 -8.21 9.06
CA GLY A 41 7.96 -7.66 10.04
C GLY A 41 8.31 -6.21 9.72
N LEU A 42 7.29 -5.35 9.58
CA LEU A 42 7.42 -3.95 9.22
C LEU A 42 6.94 -3.05 10.35
N ARG A 43 7.72 -2.03 10.68
CA ARG A 43 7.35 -0.99 11.64
C ARG A 43 7.02 0.31 10.90
N PRO A 44 5.86 0.95 11.13
CA PRO A 44 5.57 2.28 10.60
C PRO A 44 6.63 3.31 11.00
N ASP A 45 6.96 4.18 10.06
CA ASP A 45 8.06 5.15 10.18
C ASP A 45 7.66 6.54 9.66
N GLY A 46 6.44 6.96 9.97
CA GLY A 46 5.90 8.25 9.58
C GLY A 46 4.40 8.26 9.41
N PRO A 47 3.83 9.42 9.05
CA PRO A 47 2.40 9.53 8.75
C PRO A 47 2.04 8.76 7.48
N SER A 48 0.79 8.29 7.43
CA SER A 48 0.21 7.73 6.20
C SER A 48 0.30 8.74 5.05
N MET A 49 0.70 8.26 3.89
CA MET A 49 0.67 8.97 2.61
C MET A 49 -0.40 8.34 1.72
N TYR A 50 -0.77 9.02 0.63
CA TYR A 50 -1.72 8.48 -0.33
C TYR A 50 -1.41 8.97 -1.75
N GLY A 51 -1.81 8.16 -2.73
CA GLY A 51 -1.98 8.57 -4.12
C GLY A 51 -3.46 8.51 -4.49
N MET A 52 -3.78 8.67 -5.79
CA MET A 52 -5.17 8.57 -6.26
C MET A 52 -5.83 7.21 -5.93
N CYS A 53 -5.06 6.13 -5.96
CA CYS A 53 -5.58 4.76 -5.89
C CYS A 53 -5.13 3.96 -4.65
N ALA A 54 -4.21 4.48 -3.84
CA ALA A 54 -3.52 3.67 -2.84
C ALA A 54 -3.25 4.43 -1.54
N LEU A 55 -3.29 3.68 -0.43
CA LEU A 55 -2.66 4.05 0.84
C LEU A 55 -1.18 3.65 0.77
N VAL A 56 -0.30 4.51 1.26
CA VAL A 56 1.14 4.23 1.34
C VAL A 56 1.62 4.52 2.75
N LEU A 57 2.22 3.53 3.40
CA LEU A 57 2.83 3.72 4.73
C LEU A 57 4.35 3.70 4.58
N PRO A 58 5.05 4.77 5.01
CA PRO A 58 6.48 4.69 5.28
C PRO A 58 6.73 3.65 6.37
N VAL A 59 7.65 2.72 6.13
CA VAL A 59 7.97 1.64 7.07
C VAL A 59 9.47 1.38 7.12
N VAL A 60 9.91 0.76 8.21
CA VAL A 60 11.24 0.17 8.34
C VAL A 60 11.09 -1.33 8.52
N ARG A 61 11.90 -2.12 7.81
CA ARG A 61 11.96 -3.58 7.99
C ARG A 61 12.65 -3.92 9.30
N GLU A 62 12.03 -4.72 10.14
CA GLU A 62 12.59 -5.09 11.44
C GLU A 62 13.86 -5.94 11.32
N ALA A 63 13.96 -6.77 10.27
CA ALA A 63 15.06 -7.71 10.10
C ALA A 63 16.42 -7.05 9.81
N ASP A 64 16.43 -5.89 9.13
CA ASP A 64 17.68 -5.23 8.70
C ASP A 64 17.66 -3.70 8.80
N GLY A 65 16.59 -3.10 9.31
CA GLY A 65 16.46 -1.67 9.48
C GLY A 65 16.32 -0.88 8.18
N ARG A 66 16.16 -1.52 7.02
CA ARG A 66 16.04 -0.79 5.74
C ARG A 66 14.69 -0.08 5.63
N PRO A 67 14.67 1.20 5.18
CA PRO A 67 13.44 1.90 4.88
C PRO A 67 12.75 1.29 3.66
N ALA A 68 11.42 1.24 3.69
CA ALA A 68 10.58 0.75 2.61
C ALA A 68 9.21 1.47 2.63
N ALA A 69 8.35 1.11 1.68
CA ALA A 69 6.98 1.61 1.63
C ALA A 69 6.01 0.43 1.51
N LEU A 70 4.99 0.39 2.37
CA LEU A 70 3.86 -0.52 2.25
C LEU A 70 2.75 0.17 1.44
N LYS A 71 2.60 -0.21 0.17
CA LYS A 71 1.54 0.28 -0.72
C LYS A 71 0.36 -0.69 -0.72
N LEU A 72 -0.84 -0.19 -0.41
CA LEU A 72 -2.09 -0.94 -0.41
C LEU A 72 -3.08 -0.31 -1.40
N GLN A 73 -3.50 -1.10 -2.39
CA GLN A 73 -4.45 -0.68 -3.42
C GLN A 73 -5.40 -1.83 -3.75
N SER A 74 -6.57 -1.51 -4.30
CA SER A 74 -7.48 -2.50 -4.88
C SER A 74 -6.82 -3.18 -6.08
N VAL A 75 -7.20 -4.43 -6.34
CA VAL A 75 -6.78 -5.17 -7.53
C VAL A 75 -7.91 -5.16 -8.54
N ASP A 76 -7.61 -4.68 -9.74
CA ASP A 76 -8.48 -4.60 -10.92
C ASP A 76 -7.67 -4.93 -12.19
N GLU A 77 -8.29 -4.78 -13.36
CA GLU A 77 -7.64 -5.06 -14.65
C GLU A 77 -6.36 -4.21 -14.86
N GLU A 78 -6.36 -2.94 -14.43
CA GLU A 78 -5.22 -2.04 -14.61
C GLU A 78 -4.06 -2.40 -13.65
N THR A 79 -4.38 -2.78 -12.42
CA THR A 79 -3.39 -2.99 -11.35
C THR A 79 -2.91 -4.43 -11.22
N ALA A 80 -3.63 -5.42 -11.77
CA ALA A 80 -3.27 -6.84 -11.69
C ALA A 80 -1.88 -7.14 -12.28
N GLY A 81 -1.46 -6.39 -13.30
CA GLY A 81 -0.16 -6.54 -13.94
C GLY A 81 1.02 -5.93 -13.18
N GLU A 82 0.78 -5.03 -12.21
CA GLU A 82 1.84 -4.25 -11.57
C GLU A 82 2.93 -5.13 -10.92
N PRO A 83 2.62 -6.14 -10.08
CA PRO A 83 3.65 -6.94 -9.42
C PRO A 83 4.51 -7.74 -10.41
N VAL A 84 3.90 -8.21 -11.50
CA VAL A 84 4.59 -8.95 -12.56
C VAL A 84 5.53 -8.02 -13.32
N ALA A 85 5.06 -6.83 -13.69
CA ALA A 85 5.86 -5.82 -14.37
C ALA A 85 7.05 -5.36 -13.52
N LEU A 86 6.84 -5.07 -12.23
CA LEU A 86 7.90 -4.66 -11.30
C LEU A 86 8.97 -5.75 -11.14
N ARG A 87 8.57 -7.01 -11.05
CA ARG A 87 9.51 -8.14 -11.01
C ARG A 87 10.30 -8.25 -12.32
N ALA A 88 9.65 -8.09 -13.47
CA ALA A 88 10.31 -8.16 -14.77
C ALA A 88 11.36 -7.04 -14.93
N TRP A 89 11.06 -5.81 -14.53
CA TRP A 89 12.05 -4.72 -14.53
C TRP A 89 13.20 -4.96 -13.56
N THR A 90 12.95 -5.52 -12.39
CA THR A 90 14.00 -5.90 -11.44
C THR A 90 14.95 -6.93 -12.05
N VAL A 91 14.41 -7.98 -12.69
CA VAL A 91 15.20 -9.01 -13.40
C VAL A 91 16.02 -8.40 -14.55
N ALA A 92 15.47 -7.40 -15.23
CA ALA A 92 16.17 -6.68 -16.30
C ALA A 92 17.25 -5.69 -15.78
N GLY A 93 17.45 -5.58 -14.47
CA GLY A 93 18.40 -4.62 -13.87
C GLY A 93 17.96 -3.16 -13.97
N ALA A 94 16.68 -2.91 -14.27
CA ALA A 94 16.09 -1.58 -14.44
C ALA A 94 15.05 -1.24 -13.36
N GLY A 95 14.89 -2.11 -12.35
CA GLY A 95 13.93 -1.93 -11.27
C GLY A 95 14.40 -0.88 -10.23
N ALA A 96 13.46 -0.05 -9.77
CA ALA A 96 13.66 0.86 -8.63
C ALA A 96 12.99 0.35 -7.33
N VAL A 97 12.41 -0.86 -7.37
CA VAL A 97 11.75 -1.52 -6.24
C VAL A 97 12.47 -2.84 -6.00
N GLU A 98 12.91 -3.07 -4.77
CA GLU A 98 13.43 -4.36 -4.31
C GLU A 98 12.27 -5.15 -3.67
N LEU A 99 12.11 -6.42 -4.07
CA LEU A 99 11.08 -7.34 -3.54
C LEU A 99 11.63 -8.22 -2.41
#